data_AF-A0A0A8X2L6-F1
#
_entry.id   AF-A0A0A8X2L6-F1
#
_cell.length_a   1.000
_cell.length_b   1.000
_cell.length_c   1.000
_cell.angle_alpha   90.00
_cell.angle_beta   90.00
_cell.angle_gamma   90.00
#
_symmetry.space_group_name_H-M   'P 1'
#
loop_
_entity.id
_entity.type
_entity.pdbx_description
1 polymer ?
#
loop_
_entity_poly.entity_id
_entity_poly.type
_entity_poly.pdbx_seq_one_letter_code
_entity_poly.pdbx_strand_id
1 'polypeptide(L)'
;MTYENIKTGILTFLVILSGFLTWNIWTYQPDYEVVNNQKTFEDISIATQKEIKKIVKPHQVIYHVNGKQFGSVDNGYIDDVIGVISRWKYFDIEKYPGRISEFNEKIAQGENTEVIFPDEVPIELYKRVLNIDEKDMPKFDFDRIIINSETQQKQEGIVYFFSQKNQEAYVSNVSPSYINDFTNQFYDSAKRLTPYFLHTVSDIKKIYLPTEKVKMVLHTYYQNPLDSEQFKDALFADPSFVQRSIVDGIEEYTDDASKMIVDTDTNMINYVNPVRSGDSVIGTNNVLQKSIEFVNNHGGWTEPYRYVYKDDFNQNVLFRLYSKEGYPVFNQIGMSEIYQHWKQSEISRYVRPGFHLELPLNPDVVTKTLPSGYEALEYLQSKKDFKPELLQNLMPGYYMTQGPENSLILLEPGWFYLYDQEWRQLMWEEELNNGLE
;
A
#
# COMPACT_ATOMS: atom_id res chain seq x y z
N MET A 1 -48.51 -72.74 -25.51
CA MET A 1 -48.93 -71.42 -24.98
C MET A 1 -49.27 -70.56 -26.18
N THR A 2 -50.51 -70.05 -26.22
CA THR A 2 -51.03 -69.24 -27.33
C THR A 2 -50.28 -67.91 -27.41
N TYR A 3 -50.02 -67.44 -28.63
CA TYR A 3 -49.29 -66.20 -28.93
C TYR A 3 -49.84 -64.97 -28.15
N GLU A 4 -51.13 -65.01 -27.81
CA GLU A 4 -51.80 -64.03 -26.96
C GLU A 4 -51.26 -63.98 -25.53
N ASN A 5 -50.90 -65.12 -24.92
CA ASN A 5 -50.38 -65.14 -23.55
C ASN A 5 -49.00 -64.48 -23.45
N ILE A 6 -48.19 -64.58 -24.51
CA ILE A 6 -46.88 -63.93 -24.60
C ILE A 6 -47.04 -62.42 -24.79
N LYS A 7 -47.98 -61.99 -25.65
CA LYS A 7 -48.33 -60.56 -25.79
C LYS A 7 -48.82 -59.97 -24.47
N THR A 8 -49.71 -60.66 -23.77
CA THR A 8 -50.24 -60.20 -22.48
C THR A 8 -49.15 -60.18 -21.41
N GLY A 9 -48.22 -61.15 -21.40
CA GLY A 9 -47.09 -61.16 -20.49
C GLY A 9 -46.12 -59.98 -20.72
N ILE A 10 -45.76 -59.72 -21.98
CA ILE A 10 -44.90 -58.58 -22.35
C ILE A 10 -45.59 -57.25 -22.00
N LEU A 11 -46.88 -57.13 -22.30
CA LEU A 11 -47.64 -55.92 -21.99
C LEU A 11 -47.69 -55.67 -20.48
N THR A 12 -47.97 -56.71 -19.68
CA THR A 12 -48.01 -56.60 -18.23
C THR A 12 -46.65 -56.20 -17.66
N PHE A 13 -45.57 -56.78 -18.18
CA PHE A 13 -44.21 -56.41 -17.78
C PHE A 13 -43.89 -54.94 -18.11
N LEU A 14 -44.27 -54.46 -19.29
CA LEU A 14 -44.08 -53.06 -19.68
C LEU A 14 -44.87 -52.09 -18.79
N VAL A 15 -46.09 -52.44 -18.39
CA VAL A 15 -46.87 -51.62 -17.46
C VAL A 15 -46.20 -51.55 -16.08
N ILE A 16 -45.72 -52.68 -15.56
CA ILE A 16 -45.00 -52.71 -14.28
C ILE A 16 -43.70 -51.91 -14.35
N LEU A 17 -42.93 -52.06 -15.44
CA LEU A 17 -41.67 -51.33 -15.64
C LEU A 17 -41.91 -49.82 -15.78
N SER A 18 -42.99 -49.42 -16.47
CA SER A 18 -43.41 -48.02 -16.56
C SER A 18 -43.77 -47.47 -15.18
N GLY A 19 -44.50 -48.23 -14.36
CA GLY A 19 -44.83 -47.86 -12.99
C GLY A 19 -43.57 -47.70 -12.12
N PHE A 20 -42.62 -48.62 -12.24
CA PHE A 20 -41.35 -48.57 -11.51
C PHE A 20 -40.49 -47.36 -11.92
N LEU A 21 -40.37 -47.09 -13.22
CA LEU A 21 -39.65 -45.91 -13.72
C LEU A 21 -40.32 -44.60 -13.29
N THR A 22 -41.66 -44.56 -13.31
CA THR A 22 -42.42 -43.39 -12.85
C THR A 22 -42.21 -43.16 -11.36
N TRP A 23 -42.26 -44.22 -10.54
CA TRP A 23 -41.93 -44.16 -9.12
C TRP A 23 -40.50 -43.69 -8.88
N ASN A 24 -39.55 -44.18 -9.68
CA ASN A 24 -38.15 -43.77 -9.57
C ASN A 24 -38.00 -42.27 -9.84
N ILE A 25 -38.63 -41.73 -10.89
CA ILE A 25 -38.62 -40.28 -11.18
C ILE A 25 -39.31 -39.49 -10.07
N TRP A 26 -40.41 -39.99 -9.50
CA TRP A 26 -41.14 -39.30 -8.43
C TRP A 26 -40.40 -39.30 -7.09
N THR A 27 -39.56 -40.31 -6.85
CA THR A 27 -38.77 -40.46 -5.62
C THR A 27 -37.32 -40.00 -5.80
N TYR A 28 -36.91 -39.66 -7.03
CA TYR A 28 -35.60 -39.13 -7.32
C TYR A 28 -35.54 -37.68 -6.82
N GLN A 29 -34.85 -37.51 -5.69
CA GLN A 29 -34.39 -36.23 -5.20
C GLN A 29 -32.97 -36.05 -5.72
N PRO A 30 -32.74 -35.16 -6.70
CA PRO A 30 -31.38 -34.78 -7.07
C PRO A 30 -30.76 -34.10 -5.85
N ASP A 31 -29.49 -34.41 -5.54
CA ASP A 31 -28.67 -33.53 -4.70
C ASP A 31 -28.46 -32.23 -5.48
N TYR A 32 -29.47 -31.36 -5.41
CA TYR A 32 -29.30 -29.96 -5.74
C TYR A 32 -28.49 -29.39 -4.58
N GLU A 33 -27.22 -29.06 -4.82
CA GLU A 33 -26.62 -27.96 -4.08
C GLU A 33 -27.65 -26.84 -4.09
N VAL A 34 -28.09 -26.43 -2.90
CA VAL A 34 -29.09 -25.40 -2.76
C VAL A 34 -28.49 -24.16 -3.40
N VAL A 35 -28.89 -23.88 -4.65
CA VAL A 35 -28.68 -22.58 -5.26
C VAL A 35 -29.54 -21.64 -4.44
N ASN A 36 -28.91 -21.13 -3.38
CA ASN A 36 -29.46 -20.14 -2.51
C ASN A 36 -29.50 -18.86 -3.35
N ASN A 37 -30.55 -18.71 -4.17
CA ASN A 37 -30.83 -17.53 -5.00
C ASN A 37 -31.20 -16.28 -4.16
N GLN A 38 -30.73 -16.25 -2.92
CA GLN A 38 -30.69 -15.11 -2.01
C GLN A 38 -29.39 -15.10 -1.16
N LYS A 39 -28.28 -15.68 -1.66
CA LYS A 39 -26.96 -15.18 -1.26
C LYS A 39 -26.78 -13.84 -1.95
N THR A 40 -27.27 -12.77 -1.30
CA THR A 40 -26.53 -11.51 -1.27
C THR A 40 -25.06 -11.89 -1.17
N PHE A 41 -24.27 -11.56 -2.20
CA PHE A 41 -22.82 -11.78 -2.28
C PHE A 41 -22.24 -11.96 -0.87
N GLU A 42 -21.93 -13.19 -0.47
CA GLU A 42 -21.09 -13.39 0.70
C GLU A 42 -19.78 -12.72 0.32
N ASP A 43 -19.54 -11.51 0.84
CA ASP A 43 -18.33 -10.75 0.58
C ASP A 43 -17.14 -11.68 0.84
N ILE A 44 -16.46 -12.08 -0.24
CA ILE A 44 -15.27 -12.90 -0.16
C ILE A 44 -14.17 -12.01 0.39
N SER A 45 -14.04 -12.05 1.72
CA SER A 45 -13.13 -11.20 2.47
C SER A 45 -11.87 -12.00 2.80
N ILE A 46 -10.82 -11.83 2.01
CA ILE A 46 -9.51 -12.50 2.20
C ILE A 46 -8.88 -12.05 3.53
N ALA A 47 -9.05 -10.78 3.87
CA ALA A 47 -8.77 -10.17 5.17
C ALA A 47 -9.78 -9.03 5.41
N THR A 48 -9.57 -8.18 6.41
CA THR A 48 -10.48 -7.07 6.72
C THR A 48 -10.22 -5.84 5.83
N GLN A 49 -11.30 -5.10 5.54
CA GLN A 49 -11.18 -3.77 4.94
C GLN A 49 -10.35 -2.85 5.82
N LYS A 50 -9.55 -1.98 5.19
CA LYS A 50 -8.73 -0.98 5.88
C LYS A 50 -9.22 0.43 5.57
N GLU A 51 -9.22 1.26 6.61
CA GLU A 51 -9.48 2.68 6.51
C GLU A 51 -8.38 3.39 5.70
N ILE A 52 -8.75 4.46 4.98
CA ILE A 52 -7.83 5.24 4.14
C ILE A 52 -6.62 5.71 4.94
N LYS A 53 -6.80 6.16 6.20
CA LYS A 53 -5.70 6.64 7.07
C LYS A 53 -4.66 5.58 7.42
N LYS A 54 -4.97 4.29 7.25
CA LYS A 54 -4.04 3.17 7.45
C LYS A 54 -3.27 2.81 6.18
N ILE A 55 -3.81 3.15 5.00
CA ILE A 55 -3.19 2.89 3.69
C ILE A 55 -2.42 4.10 3.19
N VAL A 56 -3.07 5.27 3.17
CA VAL A 56 -2.46 6.56 2.84
C VAL A 56 -2.02 7.19 4.16
N LYS A 57 -0.74 6.99 4.49
CA LYS A 57 -0.17 7.40 5.78
C LYS A 57 1.17 8.10 5.55
N PRO A 58 1.49 9.16 6.32
CA PRO A 58 2.84 9.74 6.32
C PRO A 58 3.88 8.69 6.71
N HIS A 59 5.09 8.82 6.19
CA HIS A 59 6.22 7.97 6.61
C HIS A 59 7.18 8.70 7.56
N GLN A 60 7.04 10.02 7.70
CA GLN A 60 7.93 10.81 8.53
C GLN A 60 7.21 12.06 9.04
N VAL A 61 7.52 12.46 10.27
CA VAL A 61 7.17 13.77 10.84
C VAL A 61 8.45 14.48 11.27
N ILE A 62 8.65 15.71 10.82
CA ILE A 62 9.81 16.55 11.11
C ILE A 62 9.37 17.85 11.77
N TYR A 63 10.03 18.21 12.86
CA TYR A 63 9.86 19.46 13.59
C TYR A 63 11.10 20.32 13.40
N HIS A 64 10.90 21.57 12.99
CA HIS A 64 11.96 22.58 12.85
C HIS A 64 11.99 23.44 14.08
N VAL A 65 12.95 23.21 14.98
CA VAL A 65 13.03 23.91 16.27
C VAL A 65 14.36 24.63 16.40
N ASN A 66 14.33 25.96 16.51
CA ASN A 66 15.51 26.81 16.60
C ASN A 66 16.55 26.52 15.49
N GLY A 67 16.08 26.32 14.25
CA GLY A 67 16.93 26.00 13.09
C GLY A 67 17.52 24.58 13.06
N LYS A 68 17.06 23.67 13.92
CA LYS A 68 17.44 22.24 13.92
C LYS A 68 16.22 21.36 13.65
N GLN A 69 16.43 20.20 13.04
CA GLN A 69 15.34 19.27 12.73
C GLN A 69 15.37 18.08 13.68
N PHE A 70 14.18 17.72 14.18
CA PHE A 70 13.95 16.54 15.00
C PHE A 70 12.73 15.81 14.46
N GLY A 71 12.71 14.49 14.49
CA GLY A 71 11.63 13.78 13.84
C GLY A 71 11.48 12.33 14.23
N SER A 72 10.42 11.73 13.69
CA SER A 72 10.08 10.33 13.91
C SER A 72 9.54 9.70 12.65
N VAL A 73 9.91 8.42 12.47
CA VAL A 73 9.31 7.50 11.48
C VAL A 73 8.42 6.45 12.18
N ASP A 74 8.34 6.50 13.52
CA ASP A 74 7.60 5.53 14.32
C ASP A 74 6.11 5.56 14.01
N ASN A 75 5.55 4.38 13.79
CA ASN A 75 4.15 4.25 13.41
C ASN A 75 3.16 4.73 14.45
N GLY A 76 3.43 4.48 15.73
CA GLY A 76 2.57 4.92 16.83
C GLY A 76 2.59 6.43 16.95
N TYR A 77 3.78 7.03 16.92
CA TYR A 77 3.95 8.47 16.93
C TYR A 77 3.24 9.16 15.76
N ILE A 78 3.39 8.64 14.53
CA ILE A 78 2.70 9.17 13.34
C ILE A 78 1.18 9.00 13.46
N ASP A 79 0.70 7.87 13.99
CA ASP A 79 -0.74 7.65 14.21
C ASP A 79 -1.31 8.66 15.22
N ASP A 80 -0.56 9.00 16.28
CA ASP A 80 -0.96 10.01 17.26
C ASP A 80 -1.05 11.41 16.63
N VAL A 81 -0.04 11.80 15.84
CA VAL A 81 -0.04 13.08 15.09
C VAL A 81 -1.24 13.16 14.15
N ILE A 82 -1.46 12.13 13.31
CA ILE A 82 -2.59 12.06 12.39
C ILE A 82 -3.93 12.06 13.14
N GLY A 83 -4.02 11.34 14.26
CA GLY A 83 -5.21 11.29 15.11
C GLY A 83 -5.58 12.64 15.72
N VAL A 84 -4.61 13.51 15.97
CA VAL A 84 -4.86 14.89 16.43
C VAL A 84 -5.34 15.77 15.27
N ILE A 85 -4.60 15.83 14.16
CA ILE A 85 -4.92 16.75 13.06
C ILE A 85 -6.20 16.37 12.31
N SER A 86 -6.55 15.08 12.25
CA SER A 86 -7.81 14.60 11.64
C SER A 86 -9.08 15.09 12.34
N ARG A 87 -8.96 15.59 13.57
CA ARG A 87 -10.09 16.13 14.34
C ARG A 87 -10.28 17.64 14.14
N TRP A 88 -9.40 18.29 13.40
CA TRP A 88 -9.46 19.72 13.18
C TRP A 88 -10.58 20.06 12.19
N LYS A 89 -11.05 21.31 12.27
CA LYS A 89 -11.92 21.90 11.26
C LYS A 89 -11.10 22.86 10.41
N TYR A 90 -10.87 22.42 9.18
CA TYR A 90 -10.22 23.16 8.11
C TYR A 90 -11.27 23.97 7.34
N PHE A 91 -10.94 25.21 7.02
CA PHE A 91 -11.79 26.09 6.22
C PHE A 91 -10.94 27.03 5.37
N ASP A 92 -11.59 27.70 4.42
CA ASP A 92 -11.01 28.64 3.47
C ASP A 92 -9.78 28.08 2.75
N ILE A 93 -9.92 26.87 2.19
CA ILE A 93 -8.81 26.23 1.48
C ILE A 93 -8.61 26.89 0.12
N GLU A 94 -7.46 27.52 -0.07
CA GLU A 94 -7.11 28.22 -1.32
C GLU A 94 -5.66 27.99 -1.75
N LYS A 95 -5.36 28.31 -3.01
CA LYS A 95 -3.99 28.28 -3.51
C LYS A 95 -3.18 29.38 -2.83
N TYR A 96 -1.97 29.06 -2.38
CA TYR A 96 -1.09 30.04 -1.75
C TYR A 96 -0.78 31.17 -2.76
N PRO A 97 -1.05 32.44 -2.41
CA PRO A 97 -0.94 33.55 -3.36
C PRO A 97 0.49 34.04 -3.60
N GLY A 98 1.43 33.67 -2.72
CA GLY A 98 2.82 34.15 -2.76
C GLY A 98 3.73 33.33 -3.69
N ARG A 99 4.97 33.80 -3.84
CA ARG A 99 5.98 33.06 -4.62
C ARG A 99 6.46 31.83 -3.85
N ILE A 100 6.63 30.72 -4.56
CA ILE A 100 7.04 29.45 -3.94
C ILE A 100 8.46 29.51 -3.37
N SER A 101 9.36 30.31 -3.96
CA SER A 101 10.68 30.56 -3.39
C SER A 101 10.60 31.20 -2.00
N GLU A 102 9.70 32.19 -1.82
CA GLU A 102 9.48 32.86 -0.54
C GLU A 102 8.78 31.93 0.46
N PHE A 103 7.85 31.10 -0.01
CA PHE A 103 7.24 30.05 0.79
C PHE A 103 8.29 29.07 1.34
N ASN A 104 9.16 28.56 0.47
CA ASN A 104 10.22 27.62 0.84
C ASN A 104 11.19 28.23 1.86
N GLU A 105 11.52 29.51 1.74
CA GLU A 105 12.35 30.24 2.70
C GLU A 105 11.63 30.40 4.05
N LYS A 106 10.35 30.80 4.03
CA LYS A 106 9.50 30.91 5.23
C LYS A 106 9.40 29.59 5.98
N ILE A 107 9.19 28.47 5.28
CA ILE A 107 9.11 27.16 5.91
C ILE A 107 10.46 26.75 6.51
N ALA A 108 11.57 27.00 5.81
CA ALA A 108 12.91 26.63 6.28
C ALA A 108 13.39 27.45 7.50
N GLN A 109 12.98 28.72 7.60
CA GLN A 109 13.35 29.61 8.71
C GLN A 109 12.35 29.56 9.88
N GLY A 110 11.12 29.11 9.62
CA GLY A 110 10.05 29.12 10.60
C GLY A 110 10.02 27.89 11.50
N GLU A 111 9.42 28.09 12.67
CA GLU A 111 9.09 27.04 13.64
C GLU A 111 7.86 26.26 13.11
N ASN A 112 8.14 25.19 12.37
CA ASN A 112 7.13 24.43 11.63
C ASN A 112 7.23 22.92 11.91
N THR A 113 6.11 22.24 11.74
CA THR A 113 6.03 20.78 11.68
C THR A 113 5.67 20.34 10.26
N GLU A 114 6.48 19.47 9.67
CA GLU A 114 6.21 18.83 8.39
C GLU A 114 5.76 17.37 8.60
N VAL A 115 4.59 17.02 8.09
CA VAL A 115 4.08 15.65 8.02
C VAL A 115 4.22 15.18 6.58
N ILE A 116 5.11 14.22 6.33
CA ILE A 116 5.64 13.91 5.00
C ILE A 116 5.11 12.56 4.51
N PHE A 117 4.52 12.56 3.32
CA PHE A 117 4.00 11.38 2.63
C PHE A 117 5.05 10.79 1.69
N PRO A 118 5.00 9.47 1.40
CA PRO A 118 5.94 8.83 0.48
C PRO A 118 5.91 9.40 -0.94
N ASP A 119 4.73 9.81 -1.40
CA ASP A 119 4.47 10.41 -2.71
C ASP A 119 3.22 11.32 -2.64
N GLU A 120 2.91 12.00 -3.73
CA GLU A 120 1.77 12.90 -3.87
C GLU A 120 0.43 12.21 -3.56
N VAL A 121 -0.38 12.86 -2.73
CA VAL A 121 -1.71 12.42 -2.31
C VAL A 121 -2.76 13.41 -2.80
N PRO A 122 -3.81 12.95 -3.50
CA PRO A 122 -4.92 13.82 -3.88
C PRO A 122 -5.71 14.29 -2.66
N ILE A 123 -5.94 15.60 -2.56
CA ILE A 123 -6.74 16.16 -1.47
C ILE A 123 -8.19 15.66 -1.51
N GLU A 124 -8.72 15.34 -2.70
CA GLU A 124 -10.05 14.75 -2.87
C GLU A 124 -10.20 13.42 -2.13
N LEU A 125 -9.10 12.67 -1.98
CA LEU A 125 -9.04 11.43 -1.20
C LEU A 125 -8.80 11.72 0.28
N TYR A 126 -7.77 12.51 0.59
CA TYR A 126 -7.29 12.69 1.97
C TYR A 126 -8.17 13.61 2.82
N LYS A 127 -9.04 14.43 2.21
CA LYS A 127 -10.06 15.20 2.93
C LYS A 127 -10.97 14.35 3.80
N ARG A 128 -11.17 13.07 3.44
CA ARG A 128 -11.91 12.09 4.26
C ARG A 128 -11.19 11.74 5.56
N VAL A 129 -9.86 11.75 5.55
CA VAL A 129 -9.03 11.52 6.74
C VAL A 129 -8.98 12.78 7.61
N LEU A 130 -8.87 13.95 6.98
CA LEU A 130 -8.82 15.25 7.68
C LEU A 130 -10.19 15.83 8.05
N ASN A 131 -11.28 15.12 7.73
CA ASN A 131 -12.65 15.55 8.02
C ASN A 131 -12.98 16.96 7.49
N ILE A 132 -12.51 17.25 6.27
CA ILE A 132 -12.74 18.53 5.58
C ILE A 132 -14.09 18.47 4.87
N ASP A 133 -15.02 19.33 5.27
CA ASP A 133 -16.41 19.36 4.80
C ASP A 133 -16.67 20.44 3.72
N GLU A 134 -15.62 21.12 3.25
CA GLU A 134 -15.71 22.21 2.28
C GLU A 134 -16.03 21.69 0.87
N LYS A 135 -17.11 22.22 0.27
CA LYS A 135 -17.60 21.76 -1.04
C LYS A 135 -16.84 22.39 -2.22
N ASP A 136 -16.49 23.65 -2.10
CA ASP A 136 -15.96 24.48 -3.20
C ASP A 136 -14.43 24.64 -3.11
N MET A 137 -13.73 23.60 -2.67
CA MET A 137 -12.27 23.62 -2.53
C MET A 137 -11.55 23.30 -3.86
N PRO A 138 -10.35 23.85 -4.09
CA PRO A 138 -9.54 23.49 -5.26
C PRO A 138 -9.11 22.01 -5.21
N LYS A 139 -8.94 21.42 -6.39
CA LYS A 139 -8.35 20.08 -6.54
C LYS A 139 -6.83 20.22 -6.66
N PHE A 140 -6.11 19.50 -5.81
CA PHE A 140 -4.66 19.48 -5.82
C PHE A 140 -4.10 18.21 -5.19
N ASP A 141 -2.82 17.97 -5.48
CA ASP A 141 -2.03 16.92 -4.89
C ASP A 141 -0.99 17.55 -3.93
N PHE A 142 -0.65 16.83 -2.87
CA PHE A 142 0.35 17.27 -1.90
C PHE A 142 1.16 16.08 -1.38
N ASP A 143 2.41 16.29 -1.01
CA ASP A 143 3.25 15.29 -0.34
C ASP A 143 3.62 15.71 1.09
N ARG A 144 3.24 16.93 1.51
CA ARG A 144 3.48 17.45 2.86
C ARG A 144 2.28 18.22 3.41
N ILE A 145 1.98 17.98 4.68
CA ILE A 145 1.15 18.88 5.50
C ILE A 145 2.09 19.64 6.42
N ILE A 146 2.03 20.97 6.39
CA ILE A 146 2.93 21.84 7.15
C ILE A 146 2.10 22.65 8.14
N ILE A 147 2.39 22.49 9.41
CA ILE A 147 1.69 23.12 10.52
C ILE A 147 2.65 24.14 11.12
N ASN A 148 2.27 25.42 11.11
CA ASN A 148 3.05 26.44 11.80
C ASN A 148 2.81 26.34 13.31
N SER A 149 3.88 26.29 14.09
CA SER A 149 3.80 26.08 15.54
C SER A 149 3.62 27.38 16.33
N GLU A 150 3.77 28.53 15.68
CA GLU A 150 3.47 29.84 16.24
C GLU A 150 2.07 30.29 15.83
N THR A 151 1.24 30.67 16.79
CA THR A 151 0.05 31.49 16.51
C THR A 151 0.20 32.83 17.21
N GLN A 152 0.02 33.92 16.47
CA GLN A 152 -0.15 35.22 17.12
C GLN A 152 -1.50 35.23 17.82
N GLN A 153 -1.56 35.77 19.05
CA GLN A 153 -2.81 35.84 19.80
C GLN A 153 -3.89 36.54 18.95
N LYS A 154 -5.03 35.86 18.74
CA LYS A 154 -6.20 36.27 17.95
C LYS A 154 -6.11 36.11 16.42
N GLN A 155 -5.04 35.53 15.88
CA GLN A 155 -5.00 35.11 14.46
C GLN A 155 -5.35 33.63 14.35
N GLU A 156 -6.04 33.27 13.26
CA GLU A 156 -6.34 31.89 12.90
C GLU A 156 -5.04 31.08 12.76
N GLY A 157 -5.11 29.79 13.09
CA GLY A 157 -4.02 28.87 12.83
C GLY A 157 -3.91 28.58 11.35
N ILE A 158 -2.69 28.41 10.83
CA ILE A 158 -2.47 28.17 9.40
C ILE A 158 -1.86 26.78 9.20
N VAL A 159 -2.46 26.02 8.28
CA VAL A 159 -1.94 24.75 7.77
C VAL A 159 -1.71 24.88 6.27
N TYR A 160 -0.56 24.42 5.79
CA TYR A 160 -0.26 24.35 4.37
C TYR A 160 -0.28 22.91 3.88
N PHE A 161 -0.72 22.73 2.65
CA PHE A 161 -0.54 21.51 1.87
C PHE A 161 0.45 21.82 0.74
N PHE A 162 1.57 21.13 0.70
CA PHE A 162 2.64 21.41 -0.25
C PHE A 162 2.94 20.18 -1.10
N SER A 163 3.17 20.40 -2.40
CA SER A 163 3.74 19.41 -3.32
C SER A 163 5.16 19.83 -3.67
N GLN A 164 6.13 19.01 -3.25
CA GLN A 164 7.53 19.22 -3.62
C GLN A 164 7.78 18.98 -5.11
N LYS A 165 7.05 18.06 -5.74
CA LYS A 165 7.20 17.72 -7.16
C LYS A 165 6.70 18.84 -8.07
N ASN A 166 5.50 19.35 -7.79
CA ASN A 166 4.88 20.40 -8.60
C ASN A 166 5.26 21.81 -8.13
N GLN A 167 5.93 21.93 -6.98
CA GLN A 167 6.26 23.21 -6.33
C GLN A 167 5.01 24.07 -6.17
N GLU A 168 3.93 23.47 -5.65
CA GLU A 168 2.67 24.16 -5.39
C GLU A 168 2.31 24.08 -3.90
N ALA A 169 1.74 25.17 -3.37
CA ALA A 169 1.28 25.23 -2.00
C ALA A 169 -0.20 25.68 -1.97
N TYR A 170 -0.94 25.09 -1.06
CA TYR A 170 -2.30 25.48 -0.69
C TYR A 170 -2.32 25.79 0.80
N VAL A 171 -3.17 26.72 1.20
CA VAL A 171 -3.28 27.20 2.57
C VAL A 171 -4.69 26.95 3.08
N SER A 172 -4.82 26.63 4.36
CA SER A 172 -6.07 26.46 5.06
C SER A 172 -5.98 27.06 6.45
N ASN A 173 -7.11 27.62 6.91
CA ASN A 173 -7.26 28.13 8.26
C ASN A 173 -7.83 27.06 9.20
N VAL A 174 -7.40 27.11 10.45
CA VAL A 174 -7.87 26.25 11.54
C VAL A 174 -8.01 27.06 12.84
N SER A 175 -8.75 26.53 13.80
CA SER A 175 -8.85 27.18 15.12
C SER A 175 -7.47 27.35 15.77
N PRO A 176 -7.15 28.52 16.36
CA PRO A 176 -5.90 28.73 17.09
C PRO A 176 -5.72 27.75 18.25
N SER A 177 -6.83 27.29 18.86
CA SER A 177 -6.79 26.28 19.92
C SER A 177 -6.19 24.96 19.45
N TYR A 178 -6.46 24.55 18.21
CA TYR A 178 -5.92 23.32 17.64
C TYR A 178 -4.40 23.38 17.50
N ILE A 179 -3.87 24.54 17.04
CA ILE A 179 -2.43 24.75 16.96
C ILE A 179 -1.81 24.75 18.35
N ASN A 180 -2.39 25.46 19.32
CA ASN A 180 -1.85 25.50 20.68
C ASN A 180 -1.81 24.12 21.33
N ASP A 181 -2.89 23.34 21.20
CA ASP A 181 -2.96 21.97 21.73
C ASP A 181 -1.91 21.07 21.07
N PHE A 182 -1.73 21.19 19.75
CA PHE A 182 -0.72 20.46 19.00
C PHE A 182 0.71 20.85 19.39
N THR A 183 0.97 22.14 19.54
CA THR A 183 2.28 22.67 19.95
C THR A 183 2.65 22.14 21.33
N ASN A 184 1.71 22.23 22.30
CA ASN A 184 1.91 21.71 23.65
C ASN A 184 2.13 20.18 23.66
N GLN A 185 1.38 19.44 22.85
CA GLN A 185 1.42 17.97 22.84
C GLN A 185 2.66 17.40 22.14
N PHE A 186 3.07 18.00 21.02
CA PHE A 186 4.12 17.44 20.17
C PHE A 186 5.33 18.37 20.05
N TYR A 187 5.12 19.59 19.57
CA TYR A 187 6.18 20.51 19.19
C TYR A 187 7.14 20.85 20.34
N ASP A 188 6.62 21.23 21.50
CA ASP A 188 7.42 21.64 22.66
C ASP A 188 8.34 20.52 23.16
N SER A 189 7.94 19.28 22.90
CA SER A 189 8.72 18.08 23.24
C SER A 189 9.59 17.52 22.12
N ALA A 190 9.53 18.11 20.92
CA ALA A 190 10.15 17.54 19.72
C ALA A 190 11.67 17.39 19.83
N LYS A 191 12.34 18.22 20.64
CA LYS A 191 13.78 18.11 20.92
C LYS A 191 14.21 16.77 21.56
N ARG A 192 13.26 15.97 22.06
CA ARG A 192 13.50 14.62 22.59
C ARG A 192 13.50 13.53 21.51
N LEU A 193 13.05 13.86 20.30
CA LEU A 193 13.04 12.95 19.16
C LEU A 193 14.43 12.85 18.51
N THR A 194 14.56 11.92 17.57
CA THR A 194 15.79 11.73 16.83
C THR A 194 16.15 12.99 16.03
N PRO A 195 17.40 13.47 16.10
CA PRO A 195 17.87 14.58 15.27
C PRO A 195 18.01 14.17 13.80
N TYR A 196 17.60 15.07 12.91
CA TYR A 196 17.70 14.94 11.45
C TYR A 196 18.48 16.11 10.86
N PHE A 197 19.11 15.87 9.72
CA PHE A 197 19.65 16.93 8.87
C PHE A 197 18.95 16.95 7.52
N LEU A 198 18.91 18.14 6.93
CA LEU A 198 18.36 18.37 5.60
C LEU A 198 19.44 18.16 4.54
N HIS A 199 19.22 17.23 3.61
CA HIS A 199 19.99 17.11 2.38
C HIS A 199 19.20 17.69 1.21
N THR A 200 19.75 18.72 0.57
CA THR A 200 19.21 19.31 -0.65
C THR A 200 19.84 18.62 -1.86
N VAL A 201 19.05 17.84 -2.59
CA VAL A 201 19.51 17.16 -3.81
C VAL A 201 19.50 18.13 -5.01
N SER A 202 18.47 18.96 -5.06
CA SER A 202 18.29 20.02 -6.05
C SER A 202 17.48 21.16 -5.45
N ASP A 203 17.30 22.26 -6.18
CA ASP A 203 16.50 23.41 -5.72
C ASP A 203 15.08 23.03 -5.28
N ILE A 204 14.54 21.93 -5.83
CA ILE A 204 13.19 21.44 -5.53
C ILE A 204 13.17 20.25 -4.56
N LYS A 205 14.23 19.43 -4.51
CA LYS A 205 14.19 18.12 -3.83
C LYS A 205 14.98 18.13 -2.53
N LYS A 206 14.27 17.88 -1.43
CA LYS A 206 14.78 17.87 -0.05
C LYS A 206 14.49 16.53 0.63
N ILE A 207 15.49 15.99 1.32
CA ILE A 207 15.43 14.72 2.05
C ILE A 207 15.90 14.95 3.49
N TYR A 208 15.18 14.39 4.46
CA TYR A 208 15.60 14.41 5.87
C TYR A 208 16.23 13.09 6.26
N LEU A 209 17.45 13.15 6.76
CA LEU A 209 18.24 11.98 7.13
C LEU A 209 18.61 12.03 8.62
N PRO A 210 18.55 10.89 9.35
CA PRO A 210 18.95 10.84 10.75
C PRO A 210 20.43 11.19 10.90
N THR A 211 20.77 12.05 11.86
CA THR A 211 22.18 12.42 12.12
C THR A 211 22.93 11.33 12.89
N GLU A 212 22.19 10.42 13.53
CA GLU A 212 22.71 9.36 14.39
C GLU A 212 22.56 7.98 13.73
N LYS A 213 23.29 6.99 14.26
CA LYS A 213 23.17 5.60 13.85
C LYS A 213 21.78 5.05 14.19
N VAL A 214 21.21 4.23 13.31
CA VAL A 214 19.84 3.72 13.45
C VAL A 214 19.88 2.26 13.87
N LYS A 215 19.38 1.94 15.07
CA LYS A 215 19.30 0.56 15.56
C LYS A 215 17.96 -0.05 15.13
N MET A 216 18.02 -1.15 14.37
CA MET A 216 16.84 -1.83 13.83
C MET A 216 16.86 -3.32 14.19
N VAL A 217 15.69 -3.89 14.44
CA VAL A 217 15.52 -5.32 14.76
C VAL A 217 15.54 -6.12 13.46
N LEU A 218 16.23 -7.26 13.43
CA LEU A 218 16.07 -8.23 12.35
C LEU A 218 14.81 -9.04 12.64
N HIS A 219 13.94 -9.17 11.64
CA HIS A 219 12.71 -9.95 11.80
C HIS A 219 12.79 -11.25 11.01
N THR A 220 12.30 -12.32 11.63
CA THR A 220 12.08 -13.62 10.99
C THR A 220 10.61 -13.96 11.14
N TYR A 221 9.95 -14.31 10.04
CA TYR A 221 8.55 -14.69 9.99
C TYR A 221 8.40 -16.07 9.36
N TYR A 222 7.37 -16.81 9.79
CA TYR A 222 6.85 -17.92 9.00
C TYR A 222 5.98 -17.37 7.88
N GLN A 223 6.12 -17.94 6.70
CA GLN A 223 5.31 -17.61 5.54
C GLN A 223 4.21 -18.66 5.38
N ASN A 224 2.96 -18.23 5.47
CA ASN A 224 1.81 -19.10 5.21
C ASN A 224 1.15 -18.71 3.88
N PRO A 225 1.01 -19.63 2.91
CA PRO A 225 0.36 -19.32 1.66
C PRO A 225 -1.11 -18.99 1.89
N LEU A 226 -1.62 -18.03 1.12
CA LEU A 226 -3.03 -17.70 1.04
C LEU A 226 -3.72 -18.66 0.07
N ASP A 227 -5.02 -18.88 0.27
CA ASP A 227 -5.81 -19.74 -0.60
C ASP A 227 -6.02 -19.10 -1.98
N SER A 228 -5.44 -19.71 -3.01
CA SER A 228 -5.54 -19.23 -4.39
C SER A 228 -6.97 -19.28 -4.93
N GLU A 229 -7.83 -20.15 -4.41
CA GLU A 229 -9.25 -20.21 -4.78
C GLU A 229 -10.01 -18.96 -4.32
N GLN A 230 -9.67 -18.37 -3.17
CA GLN A 230 -10.28 -17.12 -2.72
C GLN A 230 -9.96 -15.95 -3.65
N PHE A 231 -8.74 -15.92 -4.21
CA PHE A 231 -8.35 -14.92 -5.20
C PHE A 231 -9.04 -15.16 -6.55
N LYS A 232 -9.19 -16.42 -6.95
CA LYS A 232 -9.98 -16.78 -8.13
C LYS A 232 -11.42 -16.25 -7.99
N ASP A 233 -12.04 -16.48 -6.85
CA ASP A 233 -13.41 -16.04 -6.62
C ASP A 233 -13.54 -14.50 -6.53
N ALA A 234 -12.49 -13.82 -6.07
CA ALA A 234 -12.49 -12.37 -5.91
C ALA A 234 -12.10 -11.57 -7.17
N LEU A 235 -11.26 -12.14 -8.05
CA LEU A 235 -10.66 -11.41 -9.17
C LEU A 235 -11.34 -11.69 -10.52
N PHE A 236 -11.99 -12.85 -10.66
CA PHE A 236 -12.69 -13.21 -11.90
C PHE A 236 -14.15 -12.77 -11.85
N ALA A 237 -14.67 -12.29 -12.99
CA ALA A 237 -16.04 -11.79 -13.08
C ALA A 237 -17.08 -12.91 -12.87
N ASP A 238 -16.80 -14.11 -13.38
CA ASP A 238 -17.58 -15.32 -13.11
C ASP A 238 -16.64 -16.49 -12.75
N PRO A 239 -16.40 -16.74 -11.46
CA PRO A 239 -15.50 -17.77 -10.99
C PRO A 239 -15.89 -19.21 -11.41
N SER A 240 -17.16 -19.43 -11.80
CA SER A 240 -17.67 -20.76 -12.14
C SER A 240 -17.17 -21.30 -13.49
N PHE A 241 -16.74 -20.40 -14.39
CA PHE A 241 -16.16 -20.75 -15.70
C PHE A 241 -14.64 -20.81 -15.70
N VAL A 242 -14.00 -20.51 -14.56
CA VAL A 242 -12.54 -20.46 -14.46
C VAL A 242 -11.98 -21.88 -14.41
N GLN A 243 -11.06 -22.17 -15.33
CA GLN A 243 -10.35 -23.43 -15.38
C GLN A 243 -9.06 -23.35 -14.58
N ARG A 244 -8.82 -24.34 -13.74
CA ARG A 244 -7.58 -24.50 -12.96
C ARG A 244 -6.67 -25.54 -13.61
N SER A 245 -5.40 -25.23 -13.71
CA SER A 245 -4.34 -26.17 -14.12
C SER A 245 -3.08 -25.93 -13.32
N ILE A 246 -2.22 -26.95 -13.21
CA ILE A 246 -0.92 -26.84 -12.53
C ILE A 246 0.14 -27.39 -13.47
N VAL A 247 1.15 -26.58 -13.78
CA VAL A 247 2.28 -26.96 -14.63
C VAL A 247 3.56 -26.44 -13.99
N ASP A 248 4.52 -27.32 -13.75
CA ASP A 248 5.87 -26.97 -13.27
C ASP A 248 5.92 -26.01 -12.06
N GLY A 249 5.08 -26.24 -11.04
CA GLY A 249 5.04 -25.38 -9.84
C GLY A 249 4.31 -24.04 -10.07
N ILE A 250 3.52 -23.94 -11.14
CA ILE A 250 2.71 -22.77 -11.44
C ILE A 250 1.25 -23.20 -11.46
N GLU A 251 0.44 -22.64 -10.57
CA GLU A 251 -1.02 -22.78 -10.63
C GLU A 251 -1.57 -21.69 -11.57
N GLU A 252 -2.25 -22.11 -12.63
CA GLU A 252 -2.89 -21.21 -13.58
C GLU A 252 -4.42 -21.32 -13.46
N TYR A 253 -5.06 -20.17 -13.33
CA TYR A 253 -6.50 -19.98 -13.40
C TYR A 253 -6.81 -19.11 -14.62
N THR A 254 -7.65 -19.59 -15.53
CA THR A 254 -7.93 -18.90 -16.80
C THR A 254 -9.41 -19.00 -17.16
N ASP A 255 -10.01 -17.90 -17.61
CA ASP A 255 -11.31 -17.88 -18.29
C ASP A 255 -11.12 -17.42 -19.76
N ASP A 256 -12.18 -16.96 -20.44
CA ASP A 256 -12.11 -16.51 -21.83
C ASP A 256 -11.39 -15.17 -22.03
N ALA A 257 -11.22 -14.39 -20.96
CA ALA A 257 -10.70 -13.03 -21.00
C ALA A 257 -9.42 -12.84 -20.18
N SER A 258 -9.36 -13.41 -18.98
CA SER A 258 -8.42 -13.12 -17.90
C SER A 258 -7.62 -14.34 -17.49
N LYS A 259 -6.47 -14.08 -16.87
CA LYS A 259 -5.55 -15.12 -16.36
C LYS A 259 -5.01 -14.71 -14.99
N MET A 260 -4.97 -15.65 -14.06
CA MET A 260 -4.25 -15.53 -12.79
C MET A 260 -3.21 -16.64 -12.70
N ILE A 261 -1.98 -16.26 -12.39
CA ILE A 261 -0.88 -17.17 -12.14
C ILE A 261 -0.49 -17.09 -10.67
N VAL A 262 -0.30 -18.24 -10.04
CA VAL A 262 0.29 -18.40 -8.71
C VAL A 262 1.61 -19.15 -8.87
N ASP A 263 2.71 -18.47 -8.62
CA ASP A 263 4.05 -19.06 -8.61
C ASP A 263 4.29 -19.69 -7.24
N THR A 264 4.42 -21.03 -7.16
CA THR A 264 4.50 -21.73 -5.86
C THR A 264 5.85 -21.58 -5.18
N ASP A 265 6.90 -21.16 -5.90
CA ASP A 265 8.23 -20.96 -5.34
C ASP A 265 8.30 -19.63 -4.59
N THR A 266 7.76 -18.58 -5.21
CA THR A 266 7.75 -17.21 -4.66
C THR A 266 6.45 -16.89 -3.90
N ASN A 267 5.42 -17.72 -4.04
CA ASN A 267 4.05 -17.46 -3.61
C ASN A 267 3.52 -16.11 -4.12
N MET A 268 3.89 -15.72 -5.34
CA MET A 268 3.40 -14.49 -5.97
C MET A 268 2.16 -14.78 -6.81
N ILE A 269 1.17 -13.90 -6.69
CA ILE A 269 -0.05 -13.91 -7.50
C ILE A 269 0.06 -12.81 -8.55
N ASN A 270 -0.17 -13.17 -9.81
CA ASN A 270 -0.20 -12.24 -10.94
C ASN A 270 -1.47 -12.45 -11.75
N TYR A 271 -2.42 -11.55 -11.60
CA TYR A 271 -3.65 -11.49 -12.37
C TYR A 271 -3.52 -10.48 -13.52
N VAL A 272 -3.97 -10.88 -14.71
CA VAL A 272 -3.97 -10.08 -15.93
C VAL A 272 -5.33 -10.18 -16.61
N ASN A 273 -5.94 -9.03 -16.87
CA ASN A 273 -7.08 -8.87 -17.75
C ASN A 273 -6.68 -7.95 -18.93
N PRO A 274 -6.50 -8.49 -20.15
CA PRO A 274 -6.22 -7.74 -21.35
C PRO A 274 -7.48 -7.03 -21.84
N VAL A 275 -7.81 -5.90 -21.21
CA VAL A 275 -8.90 -5.01 -21.65
C VAL A 275 -8.64 -4.58 -23.11
N ARG A 276 -9.56 -4.90 -24.03
CA ARG A 276 -9.43 -4.57 -25.46
C ARG A 276 -9.42 -3.06 -25.64
N SER A 277 -8.44 -2.57 -26.39
CA SER A 277 -8.26 -1.16 -26.70
C SER A 277 -9.38 -0.68 -27.63
N GLY A 278 -10.37 0.01 -27.08
CA GLY A 278 -11.44 0.67 -27.83
C GLY A 278 -11.78 1.99 -27.15
N ASP A 279 -11.27 3.07 -27.72
CA ASP A 279 -11.59 4.48 -27.53
C ASP A 279 -11.72 5.08 -26.11
N SER A 280 -11.08 6.24 -25.97
CA SER A 280 -11.10 7.23 -24.88
C SER A 280 -10.34 6.91 -23.58
N VAL A 281 -9.25 7.67 -23.40
CA VAL A 281 -8.72 8.06 -22.09
C VAL A 281 -9.82 8.89 -21.41
N ILE A 282 -10.75 8.22 -20.73
CA ILE A 282 -11.54 8.90 -19.71
C ILE A 282 -10.54 9.18 -18.61
N GLY A 283 -10.12 10.44 -18.49
CA GLY A 283 -9.31 10.91 -17.38
C GLY A 283 -10.00 10.58 -16.08
N THR A 284 -9.66 9.43 -15.51
CA THR A 284 -10.14 9.04 -14.20
C THR A 284 -9.24 9.73 -13.21
N ASN A 285 -9.64 10.94 -12.86
CA ASN A 285 -9.30 11.52 -11.56
C ASN A 285 -9.46 10.38 -10.53
N ASN A 286 -8.42 10.17 -9.72
CA ASN A 286 -8.45 9.32 -8.52
C ASN A 286 -8.17 7.81 -8.71
N VAL A 287 -7.16 7.44 -9.50
CA VAL A 287 -6.64 6.05 -9.61
C VAL A 287 -6.27 5.45 -8.25
N LEU A 288 -5.79 6.27 -7.31
CA LEU A 288 -5.46 5.86 -5.96
C LEU A 288 -6.69 5.42 -5.17
N GLN A 289 -7.79 6.19 -5.19
CA GLN A 289 -9.03 5.77 -4.53
C GLN A 289 -9.55 4.45 -5.09
N LYS A 290 -9.60 4.33 -6.43
CA LYS A 290 -10.04 3.09 -7.08
C LYS A 290 -9.18 1.90 -6.65
N SER A 291 -7.86 2.09 -6.60
CA SER A 291 -6.93 1.04 -6.18
C SER A 291 -7.12 0.58 -4.74
N ILE A 292 -7.47 1.51 -3.85
CA ILE A 292 -7.77 1.19 -2.44
C ILE A 292 -9.11 0.45 -2.32
N GLU A 293 -10.13 0.93 -3.01
CA GLU A 293 -11.46 0.31 -3.04
C GLU A 293 -11.42 -1.10 -3.61
N PHE A 294 -10.69 -1.30 -4.71
CA PHE A 294 -10.45 -2.61 -5.30
C PHE A 294 -9.90 -3.61 -4.26
N VAL A 295 -8.86 -3.22 -3.51
CA VAL A 295 -8.30 -4.11 -2.49
C VAL A 295 -9.26 -4.33 -1.32
N ASN A 296 -9.99 -3.29 -0.91
CA ASN A 296 -11.00 -3.41 0.14
C ASN A 296 -12.16 -4.34 -0.24
N ASN A 297 -12.62 -4.34 -1.50
CA ASN A 297 -13.78 -5.12 -1.92
C ASN A 297 -13.61 -6.63 -1.72
N HIS A 298 -12.39 -7.14 -1.85
CA HIS A 298 -12.05 -8.53 -1.54
C HIS A 298 -11.23 -8.71 -0.26
N GLY A 299 -11.12 -7.65 0.56
CA GLY A 299 -10.36 -7.70 1.81
C GLY A 299 -8.86 -7.98 1.63
N GLY A 300 -8.25 -7.66 0.51
CA GLY A 300 -6.90 -8.12 0.15
C GLY A 300 -5.74 -7.54 0.98
N TRP A 301 -5.97 -6.76 2.03
CA TRP A 301 -4.91 -6.16 2.86
C TRP A 301 -4.34 -7.12 3.90
N THR A 302 -3.61 -8.13 3.45
CA THR A 302 -3.08 -9.21 4.30
C THR A 302 -1.99 -8.75 5.27
N GLU A 303 -1.26 -7.70 4.91
CA GLU A 303 -0.21 -7.10 5.73
C GLU A 303 -0.38 -5.57 5.87
N PRO A 304 0.37 -4.87 6.73
CA PRO A 304 0.38 -3.40 6.80
C PRO A 304 1.01 -2.75 5.55
N TYR A 305 0.35 -2.90 4.40
CA TYR A 305 0.66 -2.19 3.17
C TYR A 305 0.28 -0.71 3.24
N ARG A 306 1.09 0.15 2.62
CA ARG A 306 0.84 1.58 2.49
C ARG A 306 1.04 2.04 1.07
N TYR A 307 0.29 3.06 0.68
CA TYR A 307 0.50 3.79 -0.55
C TYR A 307 1.91 4.39 -0.57
N VAL A 308 2.67 4.10 -1.63
CA VAL A 308 4.02 4.66 -1.81
C VAL A 308 4.27 5.34 -3.14
N TYR A 309 3.44 5.09 -4.15
CA TYR A 309 3.62 5.65 -5.49
C TYR A 309 2.34 5.57 -6.33
N LYS A 310 2.10 6.61 -7.14
CA LYS A 310 1.13 6.56 -8.26
C LYS A 310 1.70 7.20 -9.53
N ASP A 311 1.21 6.69 -10.65
CA ASP A 311 1.33 7.36 -11.94
C ASP A 311 -0.08 7.56 -12.52
N ASP A 312 -0.56 8.81 -12.54
CA ASP A 312 -1.89 9.11 -13.09
C ASP A 312 -1.92 8.99 -14.61
N PHE A 313 -0.79 9.13 -15.31
CA PHE A 313 -0.75 8.98 -16.76
C PHE A 313 -0.78 7.50 -17.16
N ASN A 314 0.10 6.70 -16.55
CA ASN A 314 0.15 5.26 -16.78
C ASN A 314 -0.86 4.47 -15.94
N GLN A 315 -1.69 5.15 -15.14
CA GLN A 315 -2.76 4.58 -14.31
C GLN A 315 -2.29 3.40 -13.46
N ASN A 316 -1.16 3.56 -12.77
CA ASN A 316 -0.61 2.54 -11.88
C ASN A 316 -0.46 3.05 -10.44
N VAL A 317 -0.56 2.13 -9.49
CA VAL A 317 -0.44 2.40 -8.06
C VAL A 317 0.37 1.28 -7.41
N LEU A 318 1.30 1.67 -6.54
CA LEU A 318 2.11 0.75 -5.76
C LEU A 318 1.80 0.93 -4.27
N PHE A 319 1.49 -0.17 -3.61
CA PHE A 319 1.46 -0.26 -2.16
C PHE A 319 2.63 -1.12 -1.69
N ARG A 320 3.28 -0.71 -0.60
CA ARG A 320 4.45 -1.40 -0.05
C ARG A 320 4.20 -1.81 1.39
N LEU A 321 4.73 -2.96 1.77
CA LEU A 321 4.74 -3.46 3.13
C LEU A 321 5.58 -2.53 4.03
N TYR A 322 5.05 -2.21 5.21
CA TYR A 322 5.78 -1.48 6.24
C TYR A 322 5.95 -2.34 7.50
N SER A 323 7.13 -2.27 8.12
CA SER A 323 7.37 -2.89 9.42
C SER A 323 6.53 -2.22 10.51
N LYS A 324 6.41 -2.90 11.66
CA LYS A 324 5.71 -2.37 12.84
C LYS A 324 6.30 -1.06 13.32
N GLU A 325 7.61 -0.90 13.19
CA GLU A 325 8.38 0.30 13.57
C GLU A 325 8.24 1.45 12.57
N GLY A 326 7.69 1.20 11.37
CA GLY A 326 7.40 2.24 10.37
C GLY A 326 8.39 2.35 9.22
N TYR A 327 9.26 1.35 9.04
CA TYR A 327 10.18 1.30 7.91
C TYR A 327 9.59 0.56 6.71
N PRO A 328 9.80 1.02 5.47
CA PRO A 328 9.38 0.30 4.28
C PRO A 328 10.19 -0.99 4.09
N VAL A 329 9.54 -1.99 3.50
CA VAL A 329 10.14 -3.27 3.15
C VAL A 329 10.29 -3.37 1.63
N PHE A 330 11.49 -3.68 1.17
CA PHE A 330 11.88 -3.77 -0.23
C PHE A 330 12.21 -5.20 -0.62
N ASN A 331 11.94 -5.55 -1.88
CA ASN A 331 12.29 -6.83 -2.47
C ASN A 331 12.45 -6.65 -3.98
N GLN A 332 13.40 -7.36 -4.59
CA GLN A 332 13.71 -7.21 -6.02
C GLN A 332 12.63 -7.76 -6.97
N ILE A 333 11.83 -8.74 -6.53
CA ILE A 333 10.81 -9.39 -7.35
C ILE A 333 9.37 -9.00 -6.94
N GLY A 334 9.21 -8.03 -6.03
CA GLY A 334 7.92 -7.49 -5.60
C GLY A 334 7.24 -8.21 -4.43
N MET A 335 7.91 -9.11 -3.72
CA MET A 335 7.33 -9.85 -2.56
C MET A 335 6.89 -8.96 -1.39
N SER A 336 7.26 -7.69 -1.39
CA SER A 336 6.84 -6.72 -0.38
C SER A 336 5.82 -5.72 -0.91
N GLU A 337 5.23 -5.94 -2.09
CA GLU A 337 4.48 -4.92 -2.81
C GLU A 337 3.16 -5.45 -3.39
N ILE A 338 2.13 -4.61 -3.36
CA ILE A 338 0.91 -4.80 -4.14
C ILE A 338 0.94 -3.78 -5.27
N TYR A 339 1.03 -4.27 -6.50
CA TYR A 339 1.06 -3.45 -7.71
C TYR A 339 -0.26 -3.57 -8.46
N GLN A 340 -0.78 -2.42 -8.89
CA GLN A 340 -1.98 -2.33 -9.72
C GLN A 340 -1.71 -1.49 -10.96
N HIS A 341 -2.19 -1.97 -12.10
CA HIS A 341 -2.26 -1.21 -13.34
C HIS A 341 -3.68 -1.25 -13.88
N TRP A 342 -4.24 -0.08 -14.11
CA TRP A 342 -5.61 0.12 -14.57
C TRP A 342 -5.64 0.51 -16.04
N LYS A 343 -6.66 0.02 -16.75
CA LYS A 343 -7.01 0.52 -18.08
C LYS A 343 -8.48 0.89 -18.06
N GLN A 344 -8.76 2.14 -18.43
CA GLN A 344 -10.10 2.73 -18.35
C GLN A 344 -10.65 2.70 -16.91
N SER A 345 -11.50 1.73 -16.59
CA SER A 345 -12.04 1.52 -15.24
C SER A 345 -11.91 0.09 -14.73
N GLU A 346 -11.16 -0.75 -15.43
CA GLU A 346 -10.93 -2.15 -15.08
C GLU A 346 -9.47 -2.37 -14.69
N ILE A 347 -9.27 -3.26 -13.72
CA ILE A 347 -7.94 -3.70 -13.32
C ILE A 347 -7.35 -4.53 -14.45
N SER A 348 -6.28 -4.03 -15.09
CA SER A 348 -5.64 -4.75 -16.20
C SER A 348 -4.54 -5.68 -15.68
N ARG A 349 -3.86 -5.30 -14.59
CA ARG A 349 -2.88 -6.14 -13.92
C ARG A 349 -2.91 -5.92 -12.42
N TYR A 350 -2.89 -7.01 -11.66
CA TYR A 350 -2.79 -7.03 -10.21
C TYR A 350 -1.72 -8.03 -9.79
N VAL A 351 -0.64 -7.54 -9.17
CA VAL A 351 0.47 -8.37 -8.71
C VAL A 351 0.61 -8.20 -7.21
N ARG A 352 0.69 -9.30 -6.46
CA ARG A 352 0.81 -9.28 -5.01
C ARG A 352 1.46 -10.54 -4.44
N PRO A 353 1.97 -10.46 -3.21
CA PRO A 353 2.22 -11.62 -2.35
C PRO A 353 0.95 -12.41 -2.08
N GLY A 354 1.02 -13.71 -2.33
CA GLY A 354 0.05 -14.74 -2.02
C GLY A 354 0.33 -15.42 -0.68
N PHE A 355 0.88 -14.70 0.30
CA PHE A 355 1.18 -15.23 1.63
C PHE A 355 0.86 -14.23 2.75
N HIS A 356 0.78 -14.74 3.98
CA HIS A 356 0.73 -13.99 5.24
C HIS A 356 1.99 -14.26 6.07
N LEU A 357 2.43 -13.26 6.84
CA LEU A 357 3.59 -13.32 7.70
C LEU A 357 3.17 -13.58 9.15
N GLU A 358 3.63 -14.68 9.73
CA GLU A 358 3.38 -15.02 11.12
C GLU A 358 4.64 -14.89 11.97
N LEU A 359 4.51 -14.22 13.12
CA LEU A 359 5.61 -14.09 14.07
C LEU A 359 5.86 -15.43 14.78
N PRO A 360 7.14 -15.84 14.96
CA PRO A 360 7.46 -16.98 15.79
C PRO A 360 7.07 -16.69 17.25
N LEU A 361 6.75 -17.75 18.00
CA LEU A 361 6.25 -17.63 19.39
C LEU A 361 7.25 -16.96 20.34
N ASN A 362 8.55 -17.13 20.10
CA ASN A 362 9.64 -16.50 20.86
C ASN A 362 10.73 -16.04 19.87
N PRO A 363 10.61 -14.86 19.24
CA PRO A 363 11.64 -14.36 18.35
C PRO A 363 12.88 -13.99 19.16
N ASP A 364 14.05 -14.45 18.73
CA ASP A 364 15.31 -13.87 19.20
C ASP A 364 15.39 -12.42 18.71
N VAL A 365 15.58 -11.48 19.65
CA VAL A 365 15.71 -10.07 19.31
C VAL A 365 17.15 -9.77 18.93
N VAL A 366 17.49 -10.03 17.67
CA VAL A 366 18.75 -9.61 17.08
C VAL A 366 18.59 -8.21 16.49
N THR A 367 19.58 -7.34 16.68
CA THR A 367 19.53 -5.98 16.14
C THR A 367 20.75 -5.67 15.30
N LYS A 368 20.54 -4.99 14.17
CA LYS A 368 21.59 -4.42 13.32
C LYS A 368 21.60 -2.91 13.52
N THR A 369 22.78 -2.34 13.69
CA THR A 369 22.97 -0.89 13.77
C THR A 369 23.43 -0.39 12.42
N LEU A 370 22.57 0.37 11.75
CA LEU A 370 22.91 1.05 10.51
C LEU A 370 23.73 2.31 10.81
N PRO A 371 24.65 2.69 9.90
CA PRO A 371 25.36 3.95 10.01
C PRO A 371 24.39 5.14 9.91
N SER A 372 24.86 6.31 10.32
CA SER A 372 24.12 7.56 10.23
C SER A 372 23.80 7.94 8.78
N GLY A 373 22.86 8.86 8.61
CA GLY A 373 22.54 9.40 7.29
C GLY A 373 23.72 10.14 6.63
N TYR A 374 24.63 10.72 7.43
CA TYR A 374 25.85 11.34 6.91
C TYR A 374 26.76 10.31 6.26
N GLU A 375 27.06 9.23 6.98
CA GLU A 375 27.91 8.13 6.51
C GLU A 375 27.28 7.44 5.28
N ALA A 376 25.96 7.20 5.29
CA ALA A 376 25.24 6.62 4.15
C ALA A 376 25.26 7.49 2.90
N LEU A 377 25.04 8.81 3.07
CA LEU A 377 25.08 9.75 1.96
C LEU A 377 26.49 9.91 1.39
N GLU A 378 27.50 10.06 2.25
CA GLU A 378 28.90 10.16 1.84
C GLU A 378 29.33 8.90 1.07
N TYR A 379 28.98 7.72 1.58
CA TYR A 379 29.29 6.46 0.92
C TYR A 379 28.58 6.34 -0.44
N LEU A 380 27.29 6.70 -0.53
CA LEU A 380 26.54 6.70 -1.79
C LEU A 380 27.18 7.64 -2.83
N GLN A 381 27.57 8.85 -2.41
CA GLN A 381 28.20 9.85 -3.27
C GLN A 381 29.62 9.46 -3.72
N SER A 382 30.29 8.57 -2.99
CA SER A 382 31.62 8.06 -3.36
C SER A 382 31.60 7.08 -4.54
N LYS A 383 30.42 6.54 -4.92
CA LYS A 383 30.29 5.57 -6.02
C LYS A 383 30.53 6.24 -7.38
N LYS A 384 31.41 5.65 -8.20
CA LYS A 384 31.90 6.23 -9.47
C LYS A 384 30.81 6.65 -10.46
N ASP A 385 29.71 5.90 -10.54
CA ASP A 385 28.61 6.13 -11.50
C ASP A 385 27.39 6.83 -10.86
N PHE A 386 27.53 7.36 -9.64
CA PHE A 386 26.46 8.05 -8.96
C PHE A 386 26.30 9.49 -9.47
N LYS A 387 25.09 9.82 -9.90
CA LYS A 387 24.69 11.16 -10.32
C LYS A 387 23.76 11.77 -9.27
N PRO A 388 24.20 12.78 -8.51
CA PRO A 388 23.39 13.38 -7.45
C PRO A 388 22.00 13.81 -7.90
N GLU A 389 21.86 14.34 -9.12
CA GLU A 389 20.60 14.83 -9.67
C GLU A 389 19.53 13.75 -9.88
N LEU A 390 19.92 12.47 -9.93
CA LEU A 390 18.99 11.34 -10.08
C LEU A 390 18.52 10.78 -8.73
N LEU A 391 19.09 11.24 -7.61
CA LEU A 391 18.67 10.84 -6.28
C LEU A 391 17.31 11.45 -5.95
N GLN A 392 16.34 10.61 -5.63
CA GLN A 392 15.00 11.04 -5.25
C GLN A 392 14.70 10.76 -3.78
N ASN A 393 15.35 9.77 -3.17
CA ASN A 393 15.18 9.51 -1.76
C ASN A 393 16.36 8.69 -1.20
N LEU A 394 16.58 8.76 0.10
CA LEU A 394 17.52 7.92 0.84
C LEU A 394 16.93 7.69 2.23
N MET A 395 16.75 6.44 2.65
CA MET A 395 16.15 6.11 3.94
C MET A 395 16.57 4.73 4.44
N PRO A 396 16.54 4.49 5.77
CA PRO A 396 16.56 3.15 6.31
C PRO A 396 15.31 2.36 5.90
N GLY A 397 15.47 1.05 5.75
CA GLY A 397 14.39 0.13 5.38
C GLY A 397 14.76 -1.30 5.69
N TYR A 398 13.94 -2.22 5.21
CA TYR A 398 14.19 -3.65 5.28
C TYR A 398 14.33 -4.25 3.88
N TYR A 399 15.28 -5.16 3.70
CA TYR A 399 15.30 -6.05 2.54
C TYR A 399 14.62 -7.37 2.93
N MET A 400 13.63 -7.78 2.14
CA MET A 400 12.93 -9.05 2.33
C MET A 400 13.60 -10.14 1.49
N THR A 401 14.01 -11.22 2.16
CA THR A 401 14.54 -12.44 1.54
C THR A 401 13.79 -13.68 2.01
N GLN A 402 13.75 -14.70 1.14
CA GLN A 402 13.27 -16.02 1.51
C GLN A 402 14.40 -16.81 2.18
N GLY A 403 14.09 -17.43 3.32
CA GLY A 403 14.97 -18.36 4.00
C GLY A 403 14.93 -19.77 3.38
N PRO A 404 15.63 -20.75 4.00
CA PRO A 404 15.65 -22.13 3.52
C PRO A 404 14.26 -22.73 3.31
N GLU A 405 14.11 -23.51 2.25
CA GLU A 405 12.86 -24.21 1.87
C GLU A 405 11.63 -23.27 1.68
N ASN A 406 11.84 -21.98 1.43
CA ASN A 406 10.81 -20.96 1.17
C ASN A 406 9.74 -20.85 2.29
N SER A 407 10.04 -21.37 3.48
CA SER A 407 9.14 -21.42 4.63
C SER A 407 9.28 -20.20 5.57
N LEU A 408 10.39 -19.49 5.44
CA LEU A 408 10.75 -18.34 6.26
C LEU A 408 10.91 -17.08 5.41
N ILE A 409 10.51 -15.95 5.97
CA ILE A 409 10.80 -14.63 5.45
C ILE A 409 11.70 -13.90 6.45
N LEU A 410 12.83 -13.38 5.96
CA LEU A 410 13.78 -12.59 6.71
C LEU A 410 13.67 -11.13 6.27
N LEU A 411 13.55 -10.22 7.23
CA LEU A 411 13.63 -8.78 7.00
C LEU A 411 14.94 -8.24 7.58
N GLU A 412 15.87 -7.91 6.69
CA GLU A 412 17.19 -7.42 7.06
C GLU A 412 17.27 -5.90 6.97
N PRO A 413 17.69 -5.19 8.04
CA PRO A 413 17.88 -3.75 7.99
C PRO A 413 18.96 -3.33 6.99
N GLY A 414 18.67 -2.26 6.25
CA GLY A 414 19.60 -1.67 5.29
C GLY A 414 19.27 -0.22 4.96
N TRP A 415 20.18 0.42 4.24
CA TRP A 415 19.94 1.72 3.62
C TRP A 415 19.44 1.53 2.19
N PHE A 416 18.44 2.30 1.80
CA PHE A 416 17.82 2.23 0.47
C PHE A 416 17.74 3.63 -0.12
N TYR A 417 17.98 3.72 -1.42
CA TYR A 417 17.90 4.97 -2.15
C TYR A 417 17.03 4.80 -3.39
N LEU A 418 16.17 5.79 -3.64
CA LEU A 418 15.38 5.88 -4.85
C LEU A 418 16.19 6.66 -5.88
N TYR A 419 16.54 6.01 -6.97
CA TYR A 419 17.41 6.54 -8.00
C TYR A 419 16.81 6.27 -9.37
N ASP A 420 16.48 7.34 -10.09
CA ASP A 420 15.82 7.25 -11.41
C ASP A 420 14.55 6.37 -11.36
N GLN A 421 13.66 6.63 -10.39
CA GLN A 421 12.41 5.89 -10.15
C GLN A 421 12.57 4.43 -9.68
N GLU A 422 13.79 3.96 -9.46
CA GLU A 422 14.06 2.61 -8.95
C GLU A 422 14.64 2.62 -7.54
N TRP A 423 14.05 1.81 -6.65
CA TRP A 423 14.61 1.59 -5.32
C TRP A 423 15.78 0.62 -5.38
N ARG A 424 16.89 0.99 -4.76
CA ARG A 424 18.12 0.20 -4.69
C ARG A 424 18.63 0.13 -3.26
N GLN A 425 19.21 -1.00 -2.90
CA GLN A 425 19.91 -1.16 -1.62
C GLN A 425 21.31 -0.55 -1.70
N LEU A 426 21.68 0.20 -0.68
CA LEU A 426 23.04 0.66 -0.47
C LEU A 426 23.85 -0.48 0.17
N MET A 427 24.46 -1.31 -0.69
CA MET A 427 25.38 -2.37 -0.27
C MET A 427 26.73 -1.78 0.12
N TRP A 428 27.23 -2.15 1.31
CA TRP A 428 28.55 -1.76 1.83
C TRP A 428 29.63 -2.74 1.34
N GLU A 429 30.86 -2.27 1.12
CA GLU A 429 31.97 -3.15 0.66
C GLU A 429 32.26 -4.30 1.65
N GLU A 430 32.12 -4.06 2.95
CA GLU A 430 32.29 -5.08 3.99
C GLU A 430 31.22 -6.19 3.91
N GLU A 431 30.01 -5.87 3.45
CA GLU A 431 28.91 -6.84 3.26
C GLU A 431 29.13 -7.70 2.02
N LEU A 432 29.76 -7.16 0.97
CA LEU A 432 30.10 -7.90 -0.25
C LEU A 432 31.17 -8.97 0.01
N ASN A 433 32.08 -8.73 0.96
CA ASN A 433 33.14 -9.68 1.30
C ASN A 433 32.67 -10.82 2.20
N ASN A 434 31.60 -10.63 2.99
CA ASN A 434 31.04 -11.66 3.88
C ASN A 434 30.03 -12.59 3.18
N GLY A 435 29.59 -12.27 1.95
CA GLY A 435 28.68 -13.11 1.15
C GLY A 435 29.38 -14.14 0.25
N LEU A 436 30.71 -14.25 0.34
CA LEU A 436 31.54 -15.19 -0.42
C LEU A 436 32.20 -16.28 0.45
N GLU A 437 31.77 -16.43 1.71
CA GLU A 437 32.20 -17.54 2.59
C GLU A 437 31.19 -18.68 2.66
#